data_AF-A0A6L5X3D1-F1
#
_entry.id   AF-A0A6L5X3D1-F1
#
_cell.length_a   1.000
_cell.length_b   1.000
_cell.length_c   1.000
_cell.angle_alpha   90.00
_cell.angle_beta   90.00
_cell.angle_gamma   90.00
#
_symmetry.space_group_name_H-M   'P 1'
#
loop_
_entity.id
_entity.type
_entity.pdbx_description
1 polymer ?
#
loop_
_entity_poly.entity_id
_entity_poly.type
_entity_poly.pdbx_seq_one_letter_code
_entity_poly.pdbx_strand_id
1 'polypeptide(L)'
;MNLIQKKANMKFNREAMVTALATMALLLMTPMNAFAAAQVQGKINNLYSIVTTIITAAGAIVLAWGVFEFASAYQSRDTAQQTDSLKKVVAGILMCLAPTIINLLK
;
A
#
# COMPACT_ATOMS: atom_id res chain seq x y z
N MET A 1 2.97 45.29 57.96
CA MET A 1 3.98 44.66 57.07
C MET A 1 3.39 43.47 56.27
N ASN A 2 2.16 43.57 55.70
CA ASN A 2 1.42 42.38 55.19
C ASN A 2 0.81 42.49 53.77
N LEU A 3 0.98 43.61 53.05
CA LEU A 3 0.37 43.80 51.72
C LEU A 3 1.34 43.55 50.56
N ILE A 4 2.64 43.74 50.78
CA ILE A 4 3.68 43.55 49.75
C ILE A 4 3.92 42.05 49.52
N GLN A 5 3.99 41.27 50.60
CA GLN A 5 4.16 39.80 50.55
C GLN A 5 2.97 39.09 49.89
N LYS A 6 1.73 39.56 50.12
CA LYS A 6 0.51 38.98 49.53
C LYS A 6 0.41 39.21 48.02
N LYS A 7 0.86 40.38 47.53
CA LYS A 7 0.93 40.68 46.09
C LYS A 7 2.02 39.89 45.37
N ALA A 8 3.15 39.63 46.04
CA ALA A 8 4.22 38.78 45.51
C ALA A 8 3.78 37.32 45.34
N ASN A 9 3.09 36.75 46.34
CA ASN A 9 2.56 35.39 46.29
C ASN A 9 1.47 35.20 45.21
N MET A 10 0.58 36.20 45.02
CA MET A 10 -0.44 36.15 43.96
C MET A 10 0.16 36.20 42.54
N LYS A 11 1.25 36.95 42.31
CA LYS A 11 1.93 36.96 41.01
C LYS A 11 2.65 35.64 40.74
N PHE A 12 3.35 35.09 41.74
CA PHE A 12 4.06 33.82 41.62
C PHE A 12 3.13 32.64 41.29
N ASN A 13 1.97 32.56 41.96
CA ASN A 13 0.99 31.50 41.69
C ASN A 13 0.34 31.61 40.30
N ARG A 14 0.27 32.83 39.74
CA ARG A 14 -0.30 33.09 38.41
C ARG A 14 0.67 32.70 37.29
N GLU A 15 1.96 33.01 37.43
CA GLU A 15 3.02 32.58 36.49
C GLU A 15 3.20 31.05 36.52
N ALA A 16 3.13 30.42 37.70
CA ALA A 16 3.17 28.96 37.83
C ALA A 16 1.97 28.27 37.12
N MET A 17 0.77 28.83 37.24
CA MET A 17 -0.41 28.32 36.53
C MET A 17 -0.33 28.52 35.01
N VAL A 18 0.19 29.66 34.54
CA VAL A 18 0.37 29.93 33.10
C VAL A 18 1.43 29.00 32.50
N THR A 19 2.51 28.74 33.23
CA THR A 19 3.58 27.82 32.80
C THR A 19 3.10 26.36 32.78
N ALA A 20 2.28 25.95 33.75
CA ALA A 20 1.67 24.62 33.78
C ALA A 20 0.68 24.41 32.62
N LEU A 21 -0.16 25.41 32.31
CA LEU A 21 -1.08 25.39 31.18
C LEU A 21 -0.34 25.34 29.83
N ALA A 22 0.74 26.11 29.68
CA ALA A 22 1.56 26.10 28.48
C ALA A 22 2.25 24.73 28.26
N THR A 23 2.71 24.11 29.36
CA THR A 23 3.35 22.78 29.30
C THR A 23 2.33 21.69 28.96
N MET A 24 1.09 21.75 29.48
CA MET A 24 0.01 20.84 29.09
C MET A 24 -0.41 21.02 27.63
N ALA A 25 -0.48 22.27 27.14
CA ALA A 25 -0.80 22.53 25.73
C ALA A 25 0.27 21.94 24.78
N LEU A 26 1.55 22.04 25.13
CA LEU A 26 2.65 21.46 24.35
C LEU A 26 2.60 19.93 24.30
N LEU A 27 2.17 19.26 25.37
CA LEU A 27 2.02 17.81 25.39
C LEU A 27 0.87 17.32 24.47
N LEU A 28 -0.20 18.12 24.33
CA LEU A 28 -1.35 17.81 23.45
C LEU A 28 -1.04 17.98 21.96
N MET A 29 0.03 18.70 21.60
CA MET A 29 0.43 18.93 20.21
C MET A 29 1.47 17.91 19.70
N THR A 30 1.92 16.99 20.55
CA THR A 30 2.86 15.95 20.12
C THR A 30 2.15 14.95 19.19
N PRO A 31 2.73 14.62 18.02
CA PRO A 31 2.12 13.66 17.11
C PRO A 31 2.10 12.29 17.78
N MET A 32 0.89 11.80 18.07
CA MET A 32 0.68 10.48 18.64
C MET A 32 0.98 9.43 17.56
N ASN A 33 2.12 8.76 17.67
CA ASN A 33 2.51 7.71 16.73
C ASN A 33 1.51 6.54 16.81
N ALA A 34 0.84 6.24 15.69
CA ALA A 34 -0.11 5.14 15.60
C ALA A 34 0.63 3.79 15.66
N PHE A 35 0.69 3.19 16.86
CA PHE A 35 1.28 1.87 17.10
C PHE A 35 0.62 0.72 16.31
N ALA A 36 -0.49 0.97 15.61
CA ALA A 36 -1.17 0.00 14.76
C ALA A 36 -0.85 0.13 13.26
N ALA A 37 -0.06 1.13 12.84
CA ALA A 37 0.26 1.34 11.42
C ALA A 37 0.87 0.08 10.79
N ALA A 38 1.82 -0.58 11.48
CA ALA A 38 2.46 -1.80 10.98
C ALA A 38 1.50 -3.00 10.82
N GLN A 39 0.54 -3.16 11.74
CA GLN A 39 -0.45 -4.25 11.70
C GLN A 39 -1.45 -4.05 10.54
N VAL A 40 -1.90 -2.81 10.35
CA VAL A 40 -2.81 -2.46 9.25
C VAL A 40 -2.09 -2.55 7.91
N GLN A 41 -0.83 -2.11 7.85
CA GLN A 41 -0.01 -2.16 6.63
C GLN A 41 0.35 -3.59 6.22
N GLY A 42 0.61 -4.49 7.18
CA GLY A 42 0.82 -5.91 6.91
C GLY A 42 -0.42 -6.59 6.30
N LYS A 43 -1.62 -6.29 6.81
CA LYS A 43 -2.87 -6.83 6.26
C LYS A 43 -3.16 -6.29 4.86
N ILE A 44 -2.94 -4.99 4.63
CA ILE A 44 -3.10 -4.36 3.32
C ILE A 44 -2.13 -4.95 2.29
N ASN A 45 -0.87 -5.17 2.67
CA ASN A 45 0.13 -5.82 1.80
C ASN A 45 -0.26 -7.25 1.42
N ASN A 46 -0.87 -8.00 2.33
CA ASN A 46 -1.36 -9.34 2.02
C ASN A 46 -2.52 -9.31 1.02
N LEU A 47 -3.46 -8.36 1.15
CA LEU A 47 -4.54 -8.19 0.17
C LEU A 47 -4.00 -7.86 -1.22
N TYR A 48 -3.01 -6.98 -1.31
CA TYR A 48 -2.33 -6.69 -2.57
C TYR A 48 -1.65 -7.94 -3.15
N SER A 49 -0.95 -8.72 -2.32
CA SER A 49 -0.33 -9.97 -2.75
C SER A 49 -1.36 -10.96 -3.31
N ILE A 50 -2.51 -11.11 -2.64
CA ILE A 50 -3.60 -11.99 -3.10
C ILE A 50 -4.11 -11.54 -4.48
N VAL A 51 -4.38 -10.26 -4.68
CA VAL A 51 -4.86 -9.73 -5.97
C VAL A 51 -3.82 -9.92 -7.07
N THR A 52 -2.56 -9.58 -6.79
CA THR A 52 -1.44 -9.76 -7.74
C THR A 52 -1.29 -11.23 -8.13
N THR A 53 -1.42 -12.16 -7.18
CA THR A 53 -1.33 -13.61 -7.43
C THR A 53 -2.46 -14.11 -8.32
N ILE A 54 -3.68 -13.61 -8.13
CA ILE A 54 -4.84 -13.97 -8.97
C ILE A 54 -4.66 -13.47 -10.42
N ILE A 55 -4.16 -12.24 -10.61
CA ILE A 55 -3.90 -11.69 -11.95
C ILE A 55 -2.84 -12.53 -12.68
N THR A 56 -1.74 -12.87 -11.99
CA THR A 56 -0.70 -13.73 -12.56
C THR A 56 -1.25 -15.11 -12.92
N ALA A 57 -2.09 -15.70 -12.04
CA ALA A 57 -2.72 -17.00 -12.30
C ALA A 57 -3.67 -16.95 -13.50
N ALA A 58 -4.46 -15.88 -13.64
CA ALA A 58 -5.31 -15.67 -14.81
C ALA A 58 -4.50 -15.55 -16.11
N GLY A 59 -3.38 -14.80 -16.09
CA GLY A 59 -2.45 -14.71 -17.22
C GLY A 59 -1.86 -16.06 -17.61
N ALA A 60 -1.48 -16.88 -16.63
CA ALA A 60 -0.94 -18.22 -16.86
C ALA A 60 -1.96 -19.18 -17.50
N ILE A 61 -3.24 -19.03 -17.20
CA ILE A 61 -4.31 -19.81 -17.84
C ILE A 61 -4.47 -19.41 -19.30
N VAL A 62 -4.51 -18.11 -19.60
CA VAL A 62 -4.61 -17.61 -20.98
C VAL A 62 -3.40 -18.04 -21.80
N LEU A 63 -2.21 -18.03 -21.19
CA LEU A 63 -1.00 -18.59 -21.78
C LEU A 63 -1.13 -20.06 -22.14
N ALA A 64 -1.55 -20.90 -21.19
CA ALA A 64 -1.72 -22.33 -21.41
C ALA A 64 -2.71 -22.60 -22.54
N TRP A 65 -3.80 -21.82 -22.60
CA TRP A 65 -4.78 -21.92 -23.68
C TRP A 65 -4.21 -21.51 -25.04
N GLY A 66 -3.47 -20.39 -25.11
CA GLY A 66 -2.82 -19.94 -26.35
C GLY A 66 -1.77 -20.92 -26.86
N VAL A 67 -1.01 -21.56 -25.96
CA VAL A 67 -0.02 -22.60 -26.31
C VAL A 67 -0.70 -23.86 -26.82
N PHE A 68 -1.83 -24.27 -26.21
CA PHE A 68 -2.62 -25.40 -26.67
C PHE A 68 -3.15 -25.20 -28.10
N GLU A 69 -3.77 -24.04 -28.37
CA GLU A 69 -4.24 -23.71 -29.72
C GLU A 69 -3.09 -23.55 -30.72
N PHE A 70 -1.92 -23.05 -30.29
CA PHE A 70 -0.74 -22.97 -31.14
C PHE A 70 -0.22 -24.37 -31.52
N ALA A 71 -0.22 -25.32 -30.58
CA ALA A 71 0.21 -26.70 -30.84
C ALA A 71 -0.73 -27.43 -31.82
N SER A 72 -2.04 -27.21 -31.72
CA SER A 72 -3.00 -27.73 -32.69
C SER A 72 -2.86 -27.06 -34.07
N ALA A 73 -2.68 -25.73 -34.11
CA ALA A 73 -2.49 -24.99 -35.35
C ALA A 73 -1.16 -25.33 -36.07
N TYR A 74 -0.12 -25.67 -35.30
CA TYR A 74 1.18 -26.09 -35.84
C TYR A 74 1.07 -27.42 -36.61
N GLN A 75 0.28 -28.37 -36.11
CA GLN A 75 0.06 -29.66 -36.77
C GLN A 75 -0.77 -29.53 -38.06
N SER A 76 -1.69 -28.57 -38.11
CA SER A 76 -2.61 -28.37 -39.25
C SER A 76 -2.01 -27.56 -40.41
N ARG A 77 -0.76 -27.07 -40.31
CA ARG A 77 -0.06 -26.19 -41.28
C ARG A 77 -0.83 -24.91 -41.69
N ASP A 78 -1.91 -24.57 -41.00
CA ASP A 78 -2.70 -23.36 -41.25
C ASP A 78 -2.02 -22.15 -40.59
N THR A 79 -1.38 -21.32 -41.41
CA THR A 79 -0.58 -20.18 -40.97
C THR A 79 -1.44 -19.09 -40.33
N ALA A 80 -2.72 -18.98 -40.69
CA ALA A 80 -3.63 -18.00 -40.11
C ALA A 80 -3.93 -18.33 -38.65
N GLN A 81 -4.24 -19.59 -38.37
CA GLN A 81 -4.48 -20.05 -36.99
C GLN A 81 -3.22 -20.00 -36.13
N GLN A 82 -2.03 -20.29 -36.68
CA GLN A 82 -0.78 -20.14 -35.93
C GLN A 82 -0.53 -18.69 -35.51
N THR A 83 -0.85 -17.73 -36.38
CA THR A 83 -0.63 -16.32 -36.10
C THR A 83 -1.60 -15.79 -35.04
N ASP A 84 -2.86 -16.23 -35.05
CA ASP A 84 -3.83 -15.83 -34.03
C ASP A 84 -3.59 -16.52 -32.68
N SER A 85 -3.18 -17.80 -32.68
CA SER A 85 -2.74 -18.48 -31.47
C SER A 85 -1.48 -17.83 -30.88
N LEU A 86 -0.54 -17.37 -31.71
CA LEU A 86 0.65 -16.64 -31.25
C LEU A 86 0.27 -15.32 -30.57
N LYS A 87 -0.71 -14.57 -31.11
CA LYS A 87 -1.22 -13.35 -30.45
C LYS A 87 -1.80 -13.65 -29.06
N LYS A 88 -2.50 -14.78 -28.90
CA LYS A 88 -3.03 -15.22 -27.60
C LYS A 88 -1.90 -15.55 -26.61
N VAL A 89 -0.83 -16.21 -27.07
CA VAL A 89 0.37 -16.46 -26.25
C VAL A 89 1.03 -15.14 -25.85
N VAL A 90 1.27 -14.22 -26.79
CA VAL A 90 1.88 -12.91 -26.48
C VAL A 90 1.03 -12.12 -25.48
N ALA A 91 -0.29 -12.10 -25.66
CA ALA A 91 -1.22 -11.47 -24.72
C ALA A 91 -1.12 -12.08 -23.31
N GLY A 92 -1.06 -13.42 -23.20
CA GLY A 92 -0.87 -14.09 -21.93
C GLY A 92 0.46 -13.75 -21.24
N ILE A 93 1.56 -13.60 -22.01
CA ILE A 93 2.86 -13.21 -21.44
C ILE A 93 2.74 -11.80 -20.85
N LEU A 94 2.14 -10.88 -21.59
CA LEU A 94 1.92 -9.50 -21.13
C LEU A 94 1.02 -9.45 -19.87
N MET A 95 0.00 -10.30 -19.78
CA MET A 95 -0.84 -10.39 -18.58
C MET A 95 -0.09 -10.94 -17.36
N CYS A 96 0.84 -11.87 -17.54
CA CYS A 96 1.71 -12.34 -16.44
C CYS A 96 2.71 -11.28 -15.97
N LEU A 97 3.12 -10.35 -16.85
CA LEU A 97 4.08 -9.29 -16.53
C LEU A 97 3.43 -8.04 -15.90
N ALA A 98 2.14 -7.80 -16.17
CA ALA A 98 1.39 -6.70 -15.58
C ALA A 98 1.50 -6.59 -14.04
N PRO A 99 1.34 -7.67 -13.25
CA PRO A 99 1.51 -7.61 -11.80
C PRO A 99 2.94 -7.24 -11.35
N THR A 100 3.97 -7.60 -12.11
CA THR A 100 5.36 -7.21 -11.84
C THR A 100 5.57 -5.71 -12.01
N ILE A 101 4.98 -5.10 -13.05
CA ILE A 101 5.05 -3.65 -13.28
C ILE A 101 4.32 -2.88 -12.17
N ILE A 102 3.16 -3.37 -11.73
CA ILE A 102 2.39 -2.75 -10.63
C ILE A 102 3.17 -2.81 -9.30
N ASN A 103 3.87 -3.92 -9.03
CA ASN A 103 4.69 -4.04 -7.84
C ASN A 103 5.96 -3.18 -7.88
N LEU A 104 6.49 -2.87 -9.06
CA LEU A 104 7.65 -1.98 -9.23
C LEU A 104 7.31 -0.49 -9.12
N LEU A 105 6.06 -0.12 -9.35
CA LEU A 105 5.56 1.26 -9.21
C LEU A 105 5.17 1.64 -7.77
N LYS A 106 5.20 0.67 -6.84
CA LYS A 106 4.85 0.86 -5.43
C LYS A 106 6.03 1.26 -4.56
#